data_AF-A0A926W4Y9-F1
#
_entry.id   AF-A0A926W4Y9-F1
#
_cell.length_a   1.000
_cell.length_b   1.000
_cell.length_c   1.000
_cell.angle_alpha   90.00
_cell.angle_beta   90.00
_cell.angle_gamma   90.00
#
_symmetry.space_group_name_H-M   'P 1'
#
loop_
_entity.id
_entity.type
_entity.pdbx_description
1 polymer ?
#
loop_
_entity_poly.entity_id
_entity_poly.type
_entity_poly.pdbx_seq_one_letter_code
_entity_poly.pdbx_strand_id
1 'polypeptide(L)'
;MDFASDDELQAFLTQWLEEHGHNVYREVACPDGGTIDILTQKYAIECKRDWSQADLSAAAEQLRAYGQHFPEQQPVIAGLASAPADTDFDAATDRLKTSGVEIWFIDQMEAFTHYYRELEARSKNPTPRRRFKLPPLIAGVAVALGIAAILAGSFAIAYHILEDTETRLTITAEDKEQWDAFHRAAEVWDINTAQNSLTPLAQSKNRCVRAFATRQQDSLNANAAEGFRELNDIKRSLNDQENCKLEVTPFSFSP
;
A
#
# COMPACT_ATOMS: atom_id res chain seq x y z
N MET A 1 8.98 7.40 25.11
CA MET A 1 8.94 6.64 23.86
C MET A 1 10.38 6.37 23.52
N ASP A 2 10.72 5.12 23.22
CA ASP A 2 12.08 4.70 22.95
C ASP A 2 12.06 3.68 21.82
N PHE A 3 12.96 3.86 20.85
CA PHE A 3 13.14 2.99 19.69
C PHE A 3 14.61 2.58 19.66
N ALA A 4 14.91 1.32 19.33
CA ALA A 4 16.30 0.85 19.28
C ALA A 4 17.01 1.25 17.98
N SER A 5 16.25 1.50 16.90
CA SER A 5 16.78 1.82 15.57
C SER A 5 15.80 2.64 14.73
N ASP A 6 16.29 3.17 13.61
CA ASP A 6 15.45 3.80 12.58
C ASP A 6 14.40 2.81 12.04
N ASP A 7 14.77 1.54 11.87
CA ASP A 7 13.85 0.48 11.43
C ASP A 7 12.68 0.27 12.41
N GLU A 8 12.93 0.35 13.72
CA GLU A 8 11.85 0.23 14.72
C GLU A 8 10.91 1.44 14.71
N LEU A 9 11.46 2.65 14.54
CA LEU A 9 10.66 3.86 14.35
C LEU A 9 9.81 3.74 13.07
N GLN A 10 10.41 3.30 11.96
CA GLN A 10 9.73 3.10 10.69
C GLN A 10 8.62 2.04 10.82
N ALA A 11 8.88 0.92 11.50
CA ALA A 11 7.88 -0.11 11.77
C ALA A 11 6.72 0.42 12.62
N PHE A 12 7.01 1.20 13.66
CA PHE A 12 6.00 1.85 14.50
C PHE A 12 5.11 2.80 13.68
N LEU A 13 5.72 3.67 12.88
CA LEU A 13 5.00 4.62 12.02
C LEU A 13 4.17 3.92 10.95
N THR A 14 4.71 2.86 10.35
CA THR A 14 3.97 2.03 9.39
C THR A 14 2.70 1.49 10.02
N GLN A 15 2.82 0.85 11.19
CA GLN A 15 1.66 0.25 11.85
C GLN A 15 0.63 1.32 12.24
N TRP A 16 1.09 2.46 12.77
CA TRP A 16 0.18 3.57 13.10
C TRP A 16 -0.56 4.08 11.86
N LEU A 17 0.15 4.32 10.74
CA LEU A 17 -0.45 4.82 9.50
C LEU A 17 -1.47 3.83 8.92
N GLU A 18 -1.17 2.54 8.92
CA GLU A 18 -2.09 1.49 8.48
C GLU A 18 -3.36 1.43 9.33
N GLU A 19 -3.22 1.47 10.66
CA GLU A 19 -4.37 1.48 11.58
C GLU A 19 -5.23 2.76 11.42
N HIS A 20 -4.65 3.84 10.87
CA HIS A 20 -5.35 5.09 10.56
C HIS A 20 -5.80 5.20 9.09
N GLY A 21 -5.77 4.10 8.33
CA GLY A 21 -6.39 4.00 7.01
C GLY A 21 -5.52 4.46 5.83
N HIS A 22 -4.22 4.58 6.01
CA HIS A 22 -3.27 4.81 4.92
C HIS A 22 -2.84 3.46 4.30
N ASN A 23 -2.69 3.38 2.97
CA ASN A 23 -1.90 2.27 2.41
C ASN A 23 -0.44 2.68 2.42
N VAL A 24 0.37 1.88 3.10
CA VAL A 24 1.77 2.19 3.38
C VAL A 24 2.67 1.34 2.49
N TYR A 25 3.65 1.99 1.86
CA TYR A 25 4.73 1.35 1.11
C TYR A 25 6.04 1.71 1.79
N ARG A 26 6.85 0.69 2.11
CA ARG A 26 8.14 0.87 2.78
C ARG A 26 9.27 0.76 1.79
N GLU A 27 10.35 1.50 2.05
CA GLU A 27 11.60 1.44 1.28
C GLU A 27 11.36 1.57 -0.23
N VAL A 28 10.65 2.62 -0.63
CA VAL A 28 10.28 2.84 -2.03
C VAL A 28 11.46 3.41 -2.79
N ALA A 29 11.98 2.65 -3.76
CA ALA A 29 13.07 3.10 -4.61
C ALA A 29 12.64 4.28 -5.51
N CYS A 30 13.49 5.31 -5.58
CA CYS A 30 13.30 6.44 -6.48
C CYS A 30 13.97 6.20 -7.85
N PRO A 31 13.36 6.66 -8.96
CA PRO A 31 13.94 6.49 -10.31
C PRO A 31 15.35 7.07 -10.47
N ASP A 32 15.64 8.19 -9.80
CA ASP A 32 16.96 8.86 -9.85
C ASP A 32 17.95 8.29 -8.82
N GLY A 33 17.57 7.23 -8.10
CA GLY A 33 18.33 6.60 -7.04
C GLY A 33 17.92 7.06 -5.63
N GLY A 34 18.32 6.25 -4.65
CA GLY A 34 17.88 6.39 -3.27
C GLY A 34 16.54 5.73 -2.99
N THR A 35 16.09 5.83 -1.74
CA THR A 35 14.94 5.11 -1.22
C THR A 35 14.21 6.01 -0.22
N ILE A 36 12.89 6.09 -0.34
CA ILE A 36 12.02 6.75 0.65
C ILE A 36 11.65 5.72 1.72
N ASP A 37 11.82 6.08 2.99
CA ASP A 37 11.52 5.16 4.10
C ASP A 37 10.05 4.74 4.12
N ILE A 38 9.12 5.70 4.06
CA ILE A 38 7.67 5.42 4.02
C ILE A 38 6.96 6.32 3.01
N LEU A 39 6.21 5.70 2.10
CA LEU A 39 5.34 6.39 1.16
C LEU A 39 3.88 5.99 1.41
N THR A 40 2.99 6.98 1.41
CA THR A 40 1.54 6.79 1.45
C THR A 40 0.88 7.60 0.35
N GLN A 41 -0.45 7.54 0.26
CA GLN A 41 -1.22 8.37 -0.67
C GLN A 41 -1.05 9.87 -0.39
N LYS A 42 -0.71 10.24 0.86
CA LYS A 42 -0.66 11.63 1.32
C LYS A 42 0.73 12.12 1.70
N TYR A 43 1.62 11.21 2.08
CA TYR A 43 2.88 11.56 2.73
C TYR A 43 4.05 10.82 2.09
N ALA A 44 5.18 11.52 1.93
CA ALA A 44 6.49 10.95 1.67
C ALA A 44 7.35 11.23 2.89
N ILE A 45 7.71 10.19 3.64
CA ILE A 45 8.25 10.31 5.00
C ILE A 45 9.67 9.74 5.03
N GLU A 46 10.60 10.57 5.49
CA GLU A 46 11.94 10.17 5.92
C GLU A 46 11.96 9.97 7.44
N CYS A 47 12.40 8.80 7.89
CA CYS A 47 12.51 8.44 9.30
C CYS A 47 13.94 8.68 9.78
N LYS A 48 14.10 9.38 10.90
CA LYS A 48 15.39 9.47 11.62
C LYS A 48 15.10 9.37 13.11
N ARG A 49 15.58 8.33 13.78
CA ARG A 49 15.33 8.12 15.21
C ARG A 49 15.87 9.27 16.03
N ASP A 50 17.15 9.54 15.87
CA ASP A 50 17.83 10.72 16.41
C ASP A 50 18.39 11.50 15.23
N TRP A 51 18.26 12.83 15.26
CA TRP A 51 18.74 13.69 14.18
C TRP A 51 19.61 14.84 14.69
N SER A 52 20.70 15.08 13.97
CA SER A 52 21.43 16.34 14.01
C SER A 52 20.84 17.34 13.00
N GLN A 53 21.28 18.59 13.08
CA GLN A 53 20.96 19.60 12.05
C GLN A 53 21.40 19.15 10.64
N ALA A 54 22.52 18.43 10.55
CA ALA A 54 23.02 17.91 9.28
C ALA A 54 22.08 16.83 8.72
N ASP A 55 21.54 15.96 9.57
CA ASP A 55 20.61 14.91 9.18
C ASP A 55 19.28 15.49 8.68
N LEU A 56 18.75 16.52 9.36
CA LEU A 56 17.56 17.23 8.91
C LEU A 56 17.75 17.90 7.54
N SER A 57 18.92 18.49 7.33
CA SER A 57 19.23 19.14 6.05
C SER A 57 19.36 18.12 4.92
N ALA A 58 20.05 17.00 5.18
CA ALA A 58 20.18 15.90 4.23
C ALA A 58 18.83 15.27 3.89
N ALA A 59 17.99 14.98 4.89
CA ALA A 59 16.65 14.44 4.69
C ALA A 59 15.75 15.39 3.88
N ALA A 60 15.85 16.70 4.14
CA ALA A 60 15.11 17.69 3.36
C ALA A 60 15.58 17.79 1.90
N GLU A 61 16.88 17.66 1.65
CA GLU A 61 17.43 17.61 0.29
C GLU A 61 16.97 16.34 -0.44
N GLN A 62 16.96 15.19 0.24
CA GLN A 62 16.42 13.94 -0.28
C GLN A 62 14.93 14.08 -0.64
N LEU A 63 14.10 14.54 0.29
CA LEU A 63 12.67 14.77 0.04
C LEU A 63 12.42 15.76 -1.11
N ARG A 64 13.25 16.79 -1.26
CA ARG A 64 13.14 17.72 -2.39
C ARG A 64 13.47 17.03 -3.72
N ALA A 65 14.50 16.18 -3.76
CA ALA A 65 14.80 15.39 -4.94
C ALA A 65 13.66 14.43 -5.28
N TYR A 66 13.07 13.81 -4.25
CA TYR A 66 11.97 12.86 -4.40
C TYR A 66 10.65 13.52 -4.80
N GLY A 67 10.43 14.79 -4.43
CA GLY A 67 9.22 15.54 -4.76
C GLY A 67 8.94 15.69 -6.26
N GLN A 68 9.93 15.47 -7.13
CA GLN A 68 9.72 15.41 -8.59
C GLN A 68 8.97 14.15 -9.02
N HIS A 69 9.17 13.05 -8.29
CA HIS A 69 8.55 11.74 -8.55
C HIS A 69 7.25 11.55 -7.76
N PHE A 70 7.12 12.25 -6.63
CA PHE A 70 5.98 12.18 -5.71
C PHE A 70 5.41 13.58 -5.42
N PRO A 71 4.94 14.32 -6.44
CA PRO A 71 4.54 15.73 -6.29
C PRO A 71 3.24 15.92 -5.50
N GLU A 72 2.43 14.87 -5.37
CA GLU A 72 1.14 14.93 -4.65
C GLU A 72 1.30 14.63 -3.16
N GLN A 73 2.46 14.12 -2.74
CA GLN A 73 2.74 13.71 -1.38
C GLN A 73 3.36 14.87 -0.61
N GLN A 74 2.81 15.13 0.57
CA GLN A 74 3.38 16.06 1.54
C GLN A 74 4.72 15.49 2.04
N PRO A 75 5.86 16.17 1.85
CA PRO A 75 7.14 15.74 2.40
C PRO A 75 7.12 15.89 3.92
N VAL A 76 7.54 14.84 4.63
CA VAL A 76 7.55 14.74 6.09
C VAL A 76 8.91 14.20 6.55
N ILE A 77 9.49 14.79 7.59
CA ILE A 77 10.60 14.21 8.32
C ILE A 77 10.10 13.81 9.71
N ALA A 78 10.17 12.52 10.04
CA ALA A 78 9.62 11.94 11.26
C ALA A 78 10.72 11.36 12.16
N GLY A 79 10.65 11.63 13.46
CA GLY A 79 11.72 11.29 14.40
C GLY A 79 11.42 11.71 15.83
N LEU A 80 12.37 11.45 16.72
CA LEU A 80 12.28 11.86 18.12
C LEU A 80 12.87 13.27 18.29
N ALA A 81 12.27 14.07 19.17
CA ALA A 81 12.86 15.35 19.52
C ALA A 81 14.25 15.16 20.16
N SER A 82 15.23 15.92 19.68
CA SER A 82 16.54 15.97 20.33
C SER A 82 16.43 16.57 21.73
N ALA A 83 17.28 16.12 22.66
CA ALA A 83 17.40 16.65 24.02
C ALA A 83 17.76 18.17 24.02
N PRO A 84 17.57 18.90 25.14
CA PRO A 84 16.89 20.21 25.14
C PRO A 84 17.64 21.38 24.49
N ALA A 85 16.85 22.24 23.84
CA ALA A 85 17.10 23.63 23.44
C ALA A 85 18.42 23.88 22.70
N ASP A 86 18.59 23.20 21.57
CA ASP A 86 19.49 23.67 20.54
C ASP A 86 18.75 24.71 19.68
N THR A 87 19.04 25.99 19.90
CA THR A 87 18.43 27.09 19.13
C THR A 87 18.70 27.00 17.64
N ASP A 88 19.81 26.36 17.24
CA ASP A 88 20.15 26.17 15.83
C ASP A 88 19.31 25.03 15.22
N PHE A 89 18.95 24.03 16.03
CA PHE A 89 18.02 22.98 15.65
C PHE A 89 16.60 23.53 15.44
N ASP A 90 16.10 24.33 16.38
CA ASP A 90 14.78 24.97 16.26
C ASP A 90 14.72 25.86 15.01
N ALA A 91 15.74 26.69 14.78
CA ALA A 91 15.83 27.53 13.59
C ALA A 91 15.89 26.72 12.29
N ALA A 92 16.55 25.55 12.28
CA ALA A 92 16.57 24.66 11.12
C ALA A 92 15.17 24.07 10.84
N THR A 93 14.46 23.62 11.89
CA THR A 93 13.12 23.05 11.75
C THR A 93 12.12 24.08 11.22
N ASP A 94 12.18 25.34 11.67
CA ASP A 94 11.31 26.41 11.20
C ASP A 94 11.58 26.79 9.74
N ARG A 95 12.84 26.77 9.30
CA ARG A 95 13.20 26.96 7.89
C ARG A 95 12.62 25.87 7.01
N LEU A 96 12.68 24.61 7.46
CA LEU A 96 12.14 23.47 6.72
C LEU A 96 10.61 23.54 6.59
N LYS A 97 9.91 23.89 7.67
CA LYS A 97 8.45 24.14 7.63
C LYS A 97 8.09 25.24 6.63
N THR A 98 8.86 26.32 6.58
CA THR A 98 8.66 27.40 5.61
C THR A 98 8.89 26.94 4.16
N SER A 99 9.74 25.93 3.95
CA SER A 99 9.97 25.31 2.64
C SER A 99 8.93 24.27 2.23
N GLY A 100 7.89 24.07 3.04
CA GLY A 100 6.81 23.12 2.78
C GLY A 100 7.10 21.69 3.24
N VAL A 101 8.14 21.46 4.06
CA VAL A 101 8.43 20.16 4.67
C VAL A 101 7.82 20.11 6.06
N GLU A 102 6.99 19.10 6.32
CA GLU A 102 6.41 18.87 7.64
C GLU A 102 7.40 18.13 8.54
N ILE A 103 7.39 18.43 9.84
CA ILE A 103 8.28 17.78 10.80
C ILE A 103 7.42 17.17 11.90
N TRP A 104 7.54 15.86 12.07
CA TRP A 104 6.81 15.10 13.07
C TRP A 104 7.75 14.67 14.20
N PHE A 105 7.61 15.36 15.33
CA PHE A 105 8.22 14.96 16.60
C PHE A 105 7.34 13.90 17.26
N ILE A 106 7.61 12.63 16.98
CA ILE A 106 6.74 11.50 17.30
C ILE A 106 6.52 11.36 18.82
N ASP A 107 7.51 11.75 19.62
CA ASP A 107 7.46 11.77 21.08
C ASP A 107 6.75 12.99 21.68
N GLN A 108 6.51 14.04 20.90
CA GLN A 108 5.80 15.26 21.34
C GLN A 108 4.34 15.30 20.88
N MET A 109 3.99 14.50 19.88
CA MET A 109 2.64 14.45 19.31
C MET A 109 1.74 13.47 20.07
N GLU A 110 0.58 13.96 20.54
CA GLU A 110 -0.34 13.20 21.40
C GLU A 110 -0.82 11.89 20.75
N ALA A 111 -1.16 11.91 19.46
CA ALA A 111 -1.67 10.73 18.76
C ALA A 111 -0.67 9.56 18.74
N PHE A 112 0.61 9.84 18.49
CA PHE A 112 1.66 8.82 18.48
C PHE A 112 2.00 8.33 19.89
N THR A 113 2.10 9.25 20.85
CA THR A 113 2.40 8.87 22.25
C THR A 113 1.30 8.03 22.88
N HIS A 114 0.03 8.31 22.59
CA HIS A 114 -1.10 7.49 23.02
C HIS A 114 -1.01 6.07 22.45
N TYR A 115 -0.84 5.98 21.13
CA TYR A 115 -0.73 4.71 20.42
C TYR A 115 0.44 3.84 20.90
N TYR A 116 1.61 4.45 21.12
CA TYR A 116 2.78 3.75 21.66
C TYR A 116 2.51 3.14 23.03
N ARG A 117 1.81 3.86 23.92
CA ARG A 117 1.43 3.32 25.23
C ARG A 117 0.44 2.16 25.11
N GLU A 118 -0.48 2.20 24.15
CA GLU A 118 -1.36 1.06 23.89
C GLU A 118 -0.59 -0.17 23.42
N LEU A 119 0.37 0.00 22.49
CA LEU A 119 1.21 -1.09 22.01
C LEU A 119 2.02 -1.71 23.16
N GLU A 120 2.63 -0.88 24.01
CA GLU A 120 3.33 -1.38 25.20
C GLU A 120 2.39 -2.14 26.14
N ALA A 121 1.18 -1.64 26.36
CA ALA A 121 0.19 -2.29 27.22
C ALA A 121 -0.25 -3.65 26.66
N ARG A 122 -0.41 -3.76 25.34
CA ARG A 122 -0.69 -5.04 24.63
C ARG A 122 0.47 -6.03 24.74
N SER A 123 1.71 -5.53 24.71
CA SER A 123 2.93 -6.35 24.85
C SER A 123 3.14 -6.85 26.30
N LYS A 124 2.88 -5.99 27.30
CA LYS A 124 3.04 -6.31 28.74
C LYS A 124 1.90 -7.17 29.30
N ASN A 125 0.71 -7.04 28.75
CA ASN A 125 -0.42 -7.93 29.02
C ASN A 125 -0.73 -8.72 27.74
N PRO A 126 0.09 -9.73 27.36
CA PRO A 126 -0.34 -10.66 26.36
C PRO A 126 -1.62 -11.28 26.93
N THR A 127 -2.77 -10.98 26.31
CA THR A 127 -4.02 -11.67 26.62
C THR A 127 -3.67 -13.13 26.81
N PRO A 128 -3.91 -13.75 27.98
CA PRO A 128 -3.48 -15.12 28.19
C PRO A 128 -4.09 -15.90 27.04
N ARG A 129 -3.25 -16.49 26.18
CA ARG A 129 -3.66 -17.58 25.31
C ARG A 129 -4.33 -18.55 26.27
N ARG A 130 -5.66 -18.54 26.32
CA ARG A 130 -6.43 -19.38 27.23
C ARG A 130 -5.98 -20.80 26.93
N ARG A 131 -5.11 -21.35 27.78
CA ARG A 131 -4.92 -22.79 27.86
C ARG A 131 -6.30 -23.30 28.23
N PHE A 132 -7.02 -23.81 27.24
CA PHE A 132 -8.28 -24.50 27.44
C PHE A 132 -7.97 -25.68 28.36
N LYS A 133 -8.17 -25.49 29.66
CA LYS A 133 -8.37 -26.59 30.59
C LYS A 133 -9.74 -27.16 30.21
N LEU A 134 -9.74 -28.29 29.50
CA LEU A 134 -10.96 -29.06 29.30
C LEU A 134 -11.57 -29.36 30.68
N PRO A 135 -12.84 -28.97 30.95
CA PRO A 135 -13.55 -29.51 32.08
C PRO A 135 -13.95 -30.97 31.79
N PRO A 136 -14.11 -31.81 32.84
CA PRO A 136 -14.47 -33.21 32.67
C PRO A 136 -15.85 -33.34 32.00
N LEU A 137 -15.85 -34.12 30.92
CA LEU A 137 -16.99 -34.50 30.10
C LEU A 137 -18.03 -35.28 30.91
N ILE A 138 -19.03 -34.62 31.49
CA ILE A 138 -20.33 -35.26 31.76
C ILE A 138 -21.44 -34.22 31.54
N ALA A 139 -22.38 -34.58 30.66
CA ALA A 139 -23.64 -33.88 30.33
C ALA A 139 -23.54 -32.67 29.37
N GLY A 140 -23.42 -32.94 28.06
CA GLY A 140 -23.59 -31.90 27.03
C GLY A 140 -23.56 -32.36 25.57
N VAL A 141 -23.88 -33.64 25.29
CA VAL A 141 -23.66 -34.23 23.96
C VAL A 141 -24.68 -33.77 22.89
N ALA A 142 -25.80 -33.14 23.27
CA ALA A 142 -26.82 -32.74 22.28
C ALA A 142 -26.65 -31.32 21.71
N VAL A 143 -26.02 -30.38 22.43
CA VAL A 143 -25.87 -28.97 21.97
C VAL A 143 -24.53 -28.74 21.25
N ALA A 144 -23.49 -29.52 21.58
CA ALA A 144 -22.16 -29.36 21.00
C ALA A 144 -22.09 -29.78 19.51
N LEU A 145 -22.89 -30.76 19.07
CA LEU A 145 -22.93 -31.15 17.66
C LEU A 145 -23.60 -30.10 16.75
N GLY A 146 -24.56 -29.34 17.27
CA GLY A 146 -25.19 -28.24 16.54
C GLY A 146 -24.24 -27.05 16.33
N ILE A 147 -23.51 -26.65 17.37
CA ILE A 147 -22.58 -25.51 17.30
C ILE A 147 -21.30 -25.86 16.54
N ALA A 148 -20.78 -27.09 16.66
CA ALA A 148 -19.62 -27.54 15.91
C ALA A 148 -19.89 -27.63 14.39
N ALA A 149 -21.08 -28.06 13.97
CA ALA A 149 -21.46 -28.06 12.56
C ALA A 149 -21.65 -26.64 12.00
N ILE A 150 -22.23 -25.72 12.79
CA ILE A 150 -22.38 -24.32 12.38
C ILE A 150 -21.01 -23.64 12.27
N LEU A 151 -20.09 -23.86 13.21
CA LEU A 151 -18.75 -23.27 13.16
C LEU A 151 -17.86 -23.91 12.07
N ALA A 152 -17.92 -25.23 11.87
CA ALA A 152 -17.22 -25.90 10.78
C ALA A 152 -17.75 -25.48 9.40
N GLY A 153 -19.06 -25.31 9.25
CA GLY A 153 -19.67 -24.74 8.05
C GLY A 153 -19.28 -23.28 7.83
N SER A 154 -19.26 -22.47 8.90
CA SER A 154 -18.86 -21.05 8.84
C SER A 154 -17.39 -20.88 8.46
N PHE A 155 -16.50 -21.71 9.01
CA PHE A 155 -15.08 -21.72 8.64
C PHE A 155 -14.84 -22.27 7.24
N ALA A 156 -15.57 -23.31 6.81
CA ALA A 156 -15.47 -23.82 5.45
C ALA A 156 -15.96 -22.79 4.43
N ILE A 157 -17.04 -22.05 4.73
CA ILE A 157 -17.53 -20.95 3.88
C ILE A 157 -16.54 -19.78 3.88
N ALA A 158 -16.02 -19.36 5.04
CA ALA A 158 -15.03 -18.29 5.10
C ALA A 158 -13.71 -18.66 4.39
N TYR A 159 -13.26 -19.91 4.51
CA TYR A 159 -12.09 -20.42 3.81
C TYR A 159 -12.35 -20.55 2.31
N HIS A 160 -13.52 -21.05 1.89
CA HIS A 160 -13.90 -21.05 0.48
C HIS A 160 -14.01 -19.64 -0.09
N ILE A 161 -14.55 -18.68 0.65
CA ILE A 161 -14.61 -17.28 0.20
C ILE A 161 -13.20 -16.73 0.06
N LEU A 162 -12.31 -16.92 1.04
CA LEU A 162 -10.93 -16.41 0.98
C LEU A 162 -10.11 -17.09 -0.13
N GLU A 163 -10.20 -18.42 -0.26
CA GLU A 163 -9.52 -19.20 -1.30
C GLU A 163 -10.06 -18.87 -2.71
N ASP A 164 -11.37 -18.64 -2.85
CA ASP A 164 -12.01 -18.15 -4.08
C ASP A 164 -11.67 -16.68 -4.34
N THR A 165 -11.26 -15.90 -3.33
CA THR A 165 -10.80 -14.51 -3.54
C THR A 165 -9.33 -14.48 -3.98
N GLU A 166 -8.46 -15.28 -3.38
CA GLU A 166 -7.03 -15.36 -3.76
C GLU A 166 -6.84 -15.98 -5.14
N THR A 167 -7.54 -17.09 -5.46
CA THR A 167 -7.49 -17.69 -6.80
C THR A 167 -8.14 -16.82 -7.89
N ARG A 168 -9.05 -15.90 -7.53
CA ARG A 168 -9.61 -14.90 -8.47
C ARG A 168 -8.75 -13.66 -8.65
N LEU A 169 -7.65 -13.50 -7.91
CA LEU A 169 -6.74 -12.37 -8.07
C LEU A 169 -5.41 -12.78 -8.71
N THR A 170 -5.11 -14.08 -8.80
CA THR A 170 -3.94 -14.57 -9.51
C THR A 170 -4.14 -14.50 -11.02
N ILE A 171 -3.26 -13.78 -11.72
CA ILE A 171 -3.15 -13.78 -13.18
C ILE A 171 -2.58 -15.13 -13.60
N THR A 172 -3.28 -15.86 -14.46
CA THR A 172 -2.81 -17.16 -14.96
C THR A 172 -1.69 -17.00 -15.99
N ALA A 173 -0.96 -18.06 -16.32
CA ALA A 173 0.05 -18.01 -17.38
C ALA A 173 -0.56 -17.66 -18.75
N GLU A 174 -1.77 -18.15 -19.03
CA GLU A 174 -2.53 -17.82 -20.24
C GLU A 174 -2.94 -16.35 -20.26
N ASP A 175 -3.47 -15.83 -19.14
CA ASP A 175 -3.76 -14.39 -19.03
C ASP A 175 -2.50 -13.55 -19.26
N LYS A 176 -1.36 -13.97 -18.72
CA LYS A 176 -0.08 -13.27 -18.89
C LYS A 176 0.35 -13.20 -20.36
N GLU A 177 0.25 -14.31 -21.09
CA GLU A 177 0.60 -14.34 -22.52
C GLU A 177 -0.28 -13.38 -23.34
N GLN A 178 -1.58 -13.37 -23.08
CA GLN A 178 -2.52 -12.47 -23.75
C GLN A 178 -2.29 -11.01 -23.35
N TRP A 179 -1.96 -10.77 -22.08
CA TRP A 179 -1.58 -9.45 -21.58
C TRP A 179 -0.35 -8.91 -22.30
N ASP A 180 0.70 -9.72 -22.43
CA ASP A 180 1.92 -9.34 -23.13
C ASP A 180 1.67 -9.12 -24.63
N ALA A 181 0.80 -9.92 -25.25
CA ALA A 181 0.38 -9.72 -26.64
C ALA A 181 -0.36 -8.39 -26.85
N PHE A 182 -1.26 -8.04 -25.92
CA PHE A 182 -1.96 -6.76 -25.92
C PHE A 182 -0.99 -5.58 -25.79
N HIS A 183 0.00 -5.65 -24.89
CA HIS A 183 0.97 -4.55 -24.70
C HIS A 183 1.82 -4.32 -25.95
N ARG A 184 2.31 -5.39 -26.57
CA ARG A 184 3.04 -5.29 -27.86
C ARG A 184 2.17 -4.68 -28.97
N ALA A 185 0.88 -5.02 -29.02
CA ALA A 185 -0.04 -4.45 -30.00
C ALA A 185 -0.30 -2.96 -29.75
N ALA A 186 -0.44 -2.56 -28.48
CA ALA A 186 -0.63 -1.16 -28.08
C ALA A 186 0.59 -0.28 -28.42
N GLU A 187 1.82 -0.81 -28.31
CA GLU A 187 3.05 -0.09 -28.69
C GLU A 187 3.07 0.32 -30.18
N VAL A 188 2.50 -0.49 -31.05
CA VAL A 188 2.48 -0.27 -32.52
C VAL A 188 1.09 0.07 -33.07
N TRP A 189 0.13 0.37 -32.19
CA TRP A 189 -1.24 0.74 -32.55
C TRP A 189 -1.98 -0.31 -33.41
N ASP A 190 -1.67 -1.59 -33.23
CA ASP A 190 -2.34 -2.67 -33.95
C ASP A 190 -3.67 -3.03 -33.26
N ILE A 191 -4.75 -2.42 -33.75
CA ILE A 191 -6.11 -2.61 -33.23
C ILE A 191 -6.53 -4.09 -33.31
N ASN A 192 -6.26 -4.78 -34.42
CA ASN A 192 -6.76 -6.13 -34.62
C ASN A 192 -6.11 -7.11 -33.65
N THR A 193 -4.78 -7.01 -33.49
CA THR A 193 -4.05 -7.84 -32.53
C THR A 193 -4.42 -7.50 -31.09
N ALA A 194 -4.64 -6.22 -30.78
CA ALA A 194 -5.13 -5.81 -29.47
C ALA A 194 -6.52 -6.40 -29.15
N GLN A 195 -7.50 -6.26 -30.05
CA GLN A 195 -8.85 -6.80 -29.82
C GLN A 195 -8.86 -8.34 -29.72
N ASN A 196 -8.04 -9.02 -30.50
CA ASN A 196 -7.88 -10.47 -30.43
C ASN A 196 -7.30 -10.94 -29.09
N SER A 197 -6.39 -10.17 -28.50
CA SER A 197 -5.80 -10.47 -27.18
C SER A 197 -6.70 -10.05 -26.02
N LEU A 198 -7.52 -9.01 -26.18
CA LEU A 198 -8.51 -8.59 -25.19
C LEU A 198 -9.69 -9.57 -25.05
N THR A 199 -10.08 -10.25 -26.12
CA THR A 199 -11.18 -11.23 -26.11
C THR A 199 -11.00 -12.35 -25.07
N PRO A 200 -9.87 -13.09 -25.02
CA PRO A 200 -9.63 -14.09 -23.98
C PRO A 200 -9.44 -13.44 -22.59
N LEU A 201 -8.83 -12.26 -22.49
CA LEU A 201 -8.69 -11.55 -21.21
C LEU A 201 -10.05 -11.14 -20.62
N ALA A 202 -11.03 -10.81 -21.45
CA ALA A 202 -12.41 -10.54 -21.02
C ALA A 202 -13.12 -11.81 -20.48
N GLN A 203 -12.56 -13.00 -20.71
CA GLN A 203 -13.04 -14.26 -20.15
C GLN A 203 -12.21 -14.70 -18.94
N SER A 204 -11.19 -13.92 -18.54
CA SER A 204 -10.34 -14.23 -17.40
C SER A 204 -11.15 -14.42 -16.12
N LYS A 205 -10.70 -15.37 -15.29
CA LYS A 205 -11.21 -15.54 -13.92
C LYS A 205 -10.80 -14.37 -13.03
N ASN A 206 -9.76 -13.62 -13.41
CA ASN A 206 -9.34 -12.43 -12.70
C ASN A 206 -10.28 -11.25 -12.99
N ARG A 207 -10.98 -10.79 -11.95
CA ARG A 207 -11.96 -9.70 -12.07
C ARG A 207 -11.34 -8.43 -12.65
N CYS A 208 -10.13 -8.07 -12.21
CA CYS A 208 -9.45 -6.85 -12.64
C CYS A 208 -9.02 -6.93 -14.11
N VAL A 209 -8.46 -8.08 -14.51
CA VAL A 209 -8.06 -8.35 -15.90
C VAL A 209 -9.29 -8.30 -16.81
N ARG A 210 -10.38 -8.96 -16.42
CA ARG A 210 -11.64 -8.93 -17.17
C ARG A 210 -12.21 -7.53 -17.29
N ALA A 211 -12.30 -6.78 -16.18
CA ALA A 211 -12.84 -5.43 -16.18
C ALA A 211 -12.00 -4.48 -17.05
N PHE A 212 -10.68 -4.60 -16.99
CA PHE A 212 -9.77 -3.90 -17.90
C PHE A 212 -10.07 -4.26 -19.35
N ALA A 213 -10.11 -5.55 -19.67
CA ALA A 213 -10.27 -6.00 -21.03
C ALA A 213 -11.59 -5.54 -21.64
N THR A 214 -12.68 -5.58 -20.89
CA THR A 214 -13.99 -5.06 -21.32
C THR A 214 -13.93 -3.55 -21.59
N ARG A 215 -13.44 -2.74 -20.63
CA ARG A 215 -13.40 -1.29 -20.79
C ARG A 215 -12.47 -0.85 -21.92
N GLN A 216 -11.32 -1.52 -22.08
CA GLN A 216 -10.39 -1.24 -23.17
C GLN A 216 -10.96 -1.65 -24.53
N GLN A 217 -11.66 -2.78 -24.60
CA GLN A 217 -12.34 -3.22 -25.82
C GLN A 217 -13.43 -2.22 -26.22
N ASP A 218 -14.21 -1.72 -25.27
CA ASP A 218 -15.23 -0.70 -25.51
C ASP A 218 -14.62 0.60 -26.02
N SER A 219 -13.50 1.04 -25.44
CA SER A 219 -12.75 2.22 -25.88
C SER A 219 -12.21 2.05 -27.32
N LEU A 220 -11.60 0.91 -27.65
CA LEU A 220 -11.13 0.62 -29.01
C LEU A 220 -12.29 0.51 -30.01
N ASN A 221 -13.45 0.01 -29.60
CA ASN A 221 -14.64 -0.07 -30.46
C ASN A 221 -15.23 1.33 -30.74
N ALA A 222 -15.23 2.22 -29.74
CA ALA A 222 -15.78 3.57 -29.84
C ALA A 222 -14.84 4.53 -30.59
N ASN A 223 -13.54 4.45 -30.31
CA ASN A 223 -12.54 5.43 -30.72
C ASN A 223 -11.47 4.88 -31.68
N ALA A 224 -11.60 3.62 -32.12
CA ALA A 224 -10.60 2.92 -32.93
C ALA A 224 -9.21 2.99 -32.27
N ALA A 225 -8.19 3.40 -33.02
CA ALA A 225 -6.81 3.47 -32.55
C ALA A 225 -6.63 4.47 -31.39
N GLU A 226 -7.41 5.56 -31.36
CA GLU A 226 -7.33 6.57 -30.30
C GLU A 226 -7.71 6.00 -28.93
N GLY A 227 -8.46 4.90 -28.88
CA GLY A 227 -8.77 4.19 -27.63
C GLY A 227 -7.53 3.64 -26.90
N PHE A 228 -6.38 3.49 -27.56
CA PHE A 228 -5.13 3.13 -26.89
C PHE A 228 -4.67 4.20 -25.89
N ARG A 229 -5.02 5.48 -26.12
CA ARG A 229 -4.63 6.58 -25.21
C ARG A 229 -5.29 6.44 -23.83
N GLU A 230 -6.47 5.84 -23.78
CA GLU A 230 -7.23 5.64 -22.53
C GLU A 230 -6.73 4.46 -21.70
N LEU A 231 -5.78 3.67 -22.21
CA LEU A 231 -5.26 2.46 -21.55
C LEU A 231 -4.83 2.72 -20.11
N ASN A 232 -4.02 3.77 -19.91
CA ASN A 232 -3.51 4.11 -18.58
C ASN A 232 -4.60 4.68 -17.67
N ASP A 233 -5.55 5.43 -18.22
CA ASP A 233 -6.66 5.98 -17.45
C ASP A 233 -7.64 4.89 -16.99
N ILE A 234 -7.89 3.89 -17.84
CA ILE A 234 -8.68 2.70 -17.48
C ILE A 234 -7.99 1.92 -16.37
N LYS A 235 -6.67 1.67 -16.49
CA LYS A 235 -5.91 0.95 -15.45
C LYS A 235 -5.92 1.71 -14.12
N ARG A 236 -5.67 3.03 -14.13
CA ARG A 236 -5.74 3.89 -12.94
C ARG A 236 -7.12 3.84 -12.29
N SER A 237 -8.18 4.05 -13.08
CA SER A 237 -9.57 3.98 -12.60
C SER A 237 -9.89 2.65 -11.93
N LEU A 238 -9.44 1.53 -12.49
CA LEU A 238 -9.65 0.21 -11.89
C LEU A 238 -8.83 0.02 -10.61
N ASN A 239 -7.60 0.52 -10.57
CA ASN A 239 -6.78 0.47 -9.37
C ASN A 239 -7.40 1.29 -8.23
N ASP A 240 -7.88 2.49 -8.53
CA ASP A 240 -8.43 3.42 -7.54
C ASP A 240 -9.85 3.01 -7.06
N GLN A 241 -10.73 2.60 -7.98
CA GLN A 241 -12.14 2.36 -7.67
C GLN A 241 -12.44 0.90 -7.30
N GLU A 242 -11.73 -0.04 -7.91
CA GLU A 242 -12.00 -1.48 -7.75
C GLU A 242 -10.90 -2.20 -6.95
N ASN A 243 -9.95 -1.45 -6.38
CA ASN A 243 -8.79 -1.95 -5.64
C ASN A 243 -7.99 -2.98 -6.46
N CYS A 244 -7.88 -2.72 -7.77
CA CYS A 244 -7.04 -3.50 -8.65
C CYS A 244 -5.55 -3.11 -8.46
N LYS A 245 -4.64 -4.03 -8.81
CA LYS A 245 -3.19 -3.80 -8.80
C LYS A 245 -2.60 -4.02 -10.19
N LEU A 246 -3.23 -3.42 -11.21
CA LEU A 246 -2.78 -3.51 -12.60
C LEU A 246 -1.55 -2.62 -12.80
N GLU A 247 -0.53 -3.16 -13.46
CA GLU A 247 0.69 -2.41 -13.79
C GLU A 247 0.41 -1.30 -14.81
N VAL A 248 0.73 -0.07 -14.43
CA VAL A 248 0.60 1.12 -15.30
C VAL A 248 1.94 1.35 -16.01
N THR A 249 2.04 0.87 -17.24
CA THR A 249 3.22 1.07 -18.08
C THR A 249 3.10 2.39 -18.83
N PRO A 250 4.09 3.30 -18.77
CA PRO A 250 4.08 4.51 -19.57
C PRO A 250 4.28 4.14 -21.04
N PHE A 251 3.22 4.24 -21.84
CA PHE A 251 3.31 4.12 -23.29
C PHE A 251 3.73 5.47 -23.87
N SER A 252 4.88 5.51 -24.55
CA SER A 252 5.28 6.66 -25.36
C SER A 252 4.54 6.58 -26.68
N PHE A 253 3.31 7.10 -26.71
CA PHE A 253 2.58 7.33 -27.95
C PHE A 253 3.30 8.43 -28.74
N SER A 254 4.12 8.05 -29.72
CA SER A 254 4.73 9.02 -30.64
C SER A 254 3.60 9.83 -31.31
N PRO A 255 3.73 11.16 -31.42
CA PRO A 255 2.72 12.01 -32.06
C PRO A 255 2.49 11.67 -33.53
#